data_AF-A0A0K1PH83-F1
#
_entry.id   AF-A0A0K1PH83-F1
#
_cell.length_a   1.000
_cell.length_b   1.000
_cell.length_c   1.000
_cell.angle_alpha   90.00
_cell.angle_beta   90.00
_cell.angle_gamma   90.00
#
_symmetry.space_group_name_H-M   'P 1'
#
loop_
_entity.id
_entity.type
_entity.pdbx_description
1 polymer ?
#
loop_
_entity_poly.entity_id
_entity_poly.type
_entity_poly.pdbx_seq_one_letter_code
_entity_poly.pdbx_strand_id
1 'polypeptide(L)'
;MTVPGGNTTAPSPEAQQILDQIQGYRTWPTFRTVPEPTFSQAHGGRYLITYYNGVVEAAIEQDILPLPNGAIFVAENRTSPDLGEPPVLTIMSKAQGRWYWLQLADSQVLQDSRGRPIEGYGGGGTTACLECHSQNRRNDFVFGHNFSRPY
;
A
#
# COMPACT_ATOMS: atom_id res chain seq x y z
N MET A 1 24.50 -0.75 -4.88
CA MET A 1 23.93 -1.98 -4.32
C MET A 1 22.60 -2.18 -5.02
N THR A 2 22.49 -3.16 -5.90
CA THR A 2 21.35 -3.38 -6.79
C THR A 2 20.22 -4.06 -6.02
N VAL A 3 18.99 -3.56 -6.13
CA VAL A 3 17.79 -4.24 -5.61
C VAL A 3 17.82 -5.69 -6.17
N PRO A 4 17.80 -6.75 -5.34
CA PRO A 4 17.85 -8.11 -5.86
C PRO A 4 16.71 -8.30 -6.86
N GLY A 5 17.07 -8.74 -8.07
CA GLY A 5 16.21 -8.80 -9.25
C GLY A 5 14.93 -9.60 -9.01
N GLY A 6 13.87 -8.89 -8.63
CA GLY A 6 12.52 -9.35 -8.89
C GLY A 6 12.23 -9.10 -10.36
N ASN A 7 11.74 -10.10 -11.08
CA ASN A 7 11.22 -9.86 -12.42
C ASN A 7 10.11 -8.81 -12.33
N THR A 8 10.12 -7.86 -13.26
CA THR A 8 9.12 -6.82 -13.34
C THR A 8 8.32 -6.93 -14.63
N THR A 9 7.14 -6.32 -14.66
CA THR A 9 6.33 -6.17 -15.85
C THR A 9 5.70 -4.79 -15.91
N ALA A 10 5.23 -4.39 -17.08
CA ALA A 10 4.54 -3.13 -17.27
C ALA A 10 3.25 -3.13 -16.43
N PRO A 11 2.88 -2.00 -15.81
CA PRO A 11 1.64 -1.90 -15.05
C PRO A 11 0.43 -2.14 -15.95
N SER A 12 -0.61 -2.78 -15.39
CA SER A 12 -1.92 -2.81 -16.03
C SER A 12 -2.51 -1.38 -16.17
N PRO A 13 -3.52 -1.16 -17.03
CA PRO A 13 -4.17 0.16 -17.14
C PRO A 13 -4.70 0.68 -15.80
N GLU A 14 -5.20 -0.21 -14.94
CA GLU A 14 -5.68 0.15 -13.60
C GLU A 14 -4.52 0.60 -12.70
N ALA A 15 -3.42 -0.15 -12.67
CA ALA A 15 -2.23 0.24 -11.92
C ALA A 15 -1.64 1.55 -12.44
N GLN A 16 -1.67 1.79 -13.75
CA GLN A 16 -1.22 3.06 -14.33
C GLN A 16 -2.08 4.23 -13.86
N GLN A 17 -3.41 4.08 -13.81
CA GLN A 17 -4.29 5.13 -13.27
C GLN A 17 -3.99 5.42 -11.79
N ILE A 18 -3.63 4.42 -11.00
CA ILE A 18 -3.23 4.61 -9.60
C ILE A 18 -1.88 5.33 -9.53
N LEU A 19 -0.90 4.96 -10.37
CA LEU A 19 0.41 5.61 -10.47
C LEU A 19 0.30 7.10 -10.79
N ASP A 20 -0.63 7.47 -11.67
CA ASP A 20 -0.90 8.87 -12.02
C ASP A 20 -1.49 9.64 -10.84
N GLN A 21 -2.30 9.00 -10.00
CA GLN A 21 -2.94 9.62 -8.83
C GLN A 21 -1.99 9.81 -7.63
N ILE A 22 -0.98 8.96 -7.50
CA ILE A 22 -0.04 9.03 -6.37
C ILE A 22 1.16 9.94 -6.63
N GLN A 23 1.18 10.70 -7.73
CA GLN A 23 2.25 11.65 -7.97
C GLN A 23 2.36 12.65 -6.80
N GLY A 24 3.53 12.70 -6.17
CA GLY A 24 3.75 13.55 -5.00
C GLY A 24 3.24 13.01 -3.66
N TYR A 25 2.86 11.72 -3.55
CA TYR A 25 2.32 11.12 -2.31
C TYR A 25 3.15 11.39 -1.04
N ARG A 26 4.45 11.69 -1.15
CA ARG A 26 5.31 12.00 0.00
C ARG A 26 4.91 13.29 0.73
N THR A 27 4.08 14.14 0.14
CA THR A 27 3.50 15.32 0.81
C THR A 27 2.20 15.00 1.54
N TRP A 28 1.66 13.79 1.37
CA TRP A 28 0.46 13.34 2.07
C TRP A 28 0.76 13.05 3.55
N PRO A 29 -0.27 13.08 4.40
CA PRO A 29 -0.13 12.70 5.80
C PRO A 29 0.26 11.23 5.97
N THR A 30 0.91 10.94 7.10
CA THR A 30 1.19 9.60 7.63
C THR A 30 0.37 9.35 8.89
N PHE A 31 0.25 8.09 9.30
CA PHE A 31 -0.46 7.78 10.54
C PHE A 31 0.27 8.35 11.75
N ARG A 32 -0.44 9.10 12.61
CA ARG A 32 0.13 9.66 13.85
C ARG A 32 0.72 8.61 14.80
N THR A 33 0.22 7.38 14.72
CA THR A 33 0.70 6.24 15.52
C THR A 33 2.02 5.68 15.01
N VAL A 34 2.38 5.95 13.74
CA VAL A 34 3.59 5.45 13.08
C VAL A 34 4.13 6.57 12.16
N PRO A 35 4.61 7.70 12.73
CA PRO A 35 5.00 8.87 11.94
C PRO A 35 6.33 8.68 11.19
N GLU A 36 7.15 7.72 11.63
CA GLU A 36 8.50 7.46 11.12
C GLU A 36 8.62 6.03 10.56
N PRO A 37 9.58 5.78 9.65
CA PRO A 37 9.83 4.45 9.12
C PRO A 37 10.04 3.40 10.22
N THR A 38 9.17 2.39 10.26
CA THR A 38 9.15 1.36 11.32
C THR A 38 9.43 -0.01 10.72
N PHE A 39 10.30 -0.78 11.38
CA PHE A 39 10.63 -2.14 10.93
C PHE A 39 9.41 -3.07 10.96
N SER A 40 9.18 -3.80 9.88
CA SER A 40 8.08 -4.74 9.73
C SER A 40 8.58 -6.09 9.21
N GLN A 41 8.47 -7.10 10.07
CA GLN A 41 8.73 -8.48 9.68
C GLN A 41 7.72 -8.97 8.62
N ALA A 42 6.47 -8.50 8.69
CA ALA A 42 5.40 -8.89 7.78
C ALA A 42 5.65 -8.43 6.33
N HIS A 43 6.45 -7.38 6.14
CA HIS A 43 6.87 -6.88 4.83
C HIS A 43 8.27 -7.35 4.43
N GLY A 44 8.69 -8.53 4.93
CA GLY A 44 9.97 -9.15 4.57
C GLY A 44 11.17 -8.51 5.26
N GLY A 45 10.98 -7.97 6.48
CA GLY A 45 12.05 -7.34 7.24
C GLY A 45 12.48 -5.99 6.68
N ARG A 46 11.50 -5.17 6.29
CA ARG A 46 11.71 -3.84 5.71
C ARG A 46 11.21 -2.74 6.65
N TYR A 47 11.77 -1.55 6.52
CA TYR A 47 11.25 -0.35 7.17
C TYR A 47 10.09 0.22 6.36
N LEU A 48 8.97 0.51 7.03
CA LEU A 48 7.74 1.00 6.43
C LEU A 48 7.36 2.37 6.92
N ILE A 49 6.99 3.22 5.98
CA ILE A 49 6.23 4.44 6.22
C ILE A 49 5.04 4.43 5.25
N THR A 50 3.85 4.73 5.78
CA THR A 50 2.60 4.69 5.02
C THR A 50 1.98 6.07 4.96
N TYR A 51 1.76 6.51 3.74
CA TYR A 51 1.08 7.76 3.39
C TYR A 51 -0.36 7.44 2.98
N TYR A 52 -1.28 8.37 3.21
CA TYR A 52 -2.67 8.23 2.79
C TYR A 52 -3.22 9.52 2.21
N ASN A 53 -4.08 9.42 1.20
CA ASN A 53 -4.60 10.61 0.51
C ASN A 53 -5.70 11.34 1.30
N GLY A 54 -6.14 12.50 0.79
CA GLY A 54 -7.18 13.32 1.43
C GLY A 54 -8.54 12.62 1.59
N VAL A 55 -8.85 11.60 0.78
CA VAL A 55 -10.08 10.79 0.96
C VAL A 55 -9.99 9.98 2.25
N VAL A 56 -8.83 9.37 2.51
CA VAL A 56 -8.60 8.65 3.76
C VAL A 56 -8.54 9.62 4.94
N GLU A 57 -7.89 10.78 4.77
CA GLU A 57 -7.81 11.80 5.82
C GLU A 57 -9.20 12.23 6.28
N ALA A 58 -10.08 12.61 5.36
CA ALA A 58 -11.45 12.97 5.66
C ALA A 58 -12.23 11.82 6.33
N ALA A 59 -11.97 10.56 5.93
CA ALA A 59 -12.59 9.40 6.55
C ALA A 59 -12.09 9.15 7.98
N ILE A 60 -10.82 9.44 8.28
CA ILE A 60 -10.27 9.40 9.64
C ILE A 60 -10.92 10.48 10.50
N GLU A 61 -11.05 11.71 10.00
CA GLU A 61 -11.63 12.82 10.75
C GLU A 61 -13.12 12.63 11.05
N GLN A 62 -13.84 11.89 10.19
CA GLN A 62 -15.28 11.69 10.27
C GLN A 62 -15.68 10.28 10.72
N ASP A 63 -14.71 9.44 11.13
CA ASP A 63 -14.92 8.03 11.50
C ASP A 63 -15.75 7.24 10.46
N ILE A 64 -15.46 7.44 9.17
CA ILE A 64 -16.18 6.80 8.07
C ILE A 64 -15.67 5.37 7.86
N LEU A 65 -16.58 4.40 7.98
CA LEU A 65 -16.34 3.00 7.64
C LEU A 65 -17.59 2.40 6.97
N PRO A 66 -17.47 1.69 5.83
CA PRO A 66 -16.25 1.36 5.09
C PRO A 66 -15.59 2.60 4.46
N LEU A 67 -14.29 2.52 4.16
CA LEU A 67 -13.60 3.63 3.48
C LEU A 67 -14.24 3.90 2.10
N PRO A 68 -14.33 5.18 1.68
CA PRO A 68 -14.90 5.53 0.38
C PRO A 68 -14.07 5.03 -0.81
N ASN A 69 -14.69 4.96 -1.98
CA ASN A 69 -13.94 4.86 -3.24
C ASN A 69 -13.02 6.08 -3.40
N GLY A 70 -11.84 5.86 -3.99
CA GLY A 70 -10.78 6.85 -4.08
C GLY A 70 -9.86 6.88 -2.87
N ALA A 71 -10.09 6.06 -1.84
CA ALA A 71 -9.13 5.88 -0.74
C ALA A 71 -7.84 5.22 -1.27
N ILE A 72 -6.68 5.85 -1.00
CA ILE A 72 -5.37 5.33 -1.42
C ILE A 72 -4.40 5.37 -0.25
N PHE A 73 -3.71 4.25 -0.04
CA PHE A 73 -2.56 4.16 0.85
C PHE A 73 -1.31 3.80 0.04
N VAL A 74 -0.21 4.51 0.27
CA VAL A 74 1.11 4.23 -0.31
C VAL A 74 2.08 3.89 0.81
N ALA A 75 2.54 2.65 0.86
CA ALA A 75 3.58 2.22 1.79
C ALA A 75 4.92 2.12 1.06
N GLU A 76 5.91 2.87 1.52
CA GLU A 76 7.29 2.71 1.10
C GLU A 76 7.94 1.58 1.91
N ASN A 77 8.54 0.60 1.22
CA ASN A 77 9.22 -0.53 1.83
C ASN A 77 10.73 -0.37 1.57
N ARG A 78 11.49 -0.13 2.64
CA ARG A 78 12.91 0.26 2.58
C ARG A 78 13.81 -0.75 3.28
N THR A 79 15.05 -0.83 2.83
CA THR A 79 16.15 -1.63 3.42
C THR A 79 16.75 -0.97 4.66
N SER A 80 16.68 0.37 4.73
CA SER A 80 17.14 1.21 5.83
C SER A 80 16.01 2.19 6.23
N PRO A 81 15.97 2.70 7.48
CA PRO A 81 15.11 3.83 7.83
C PRO A 81 15.49 5.13 7.08
N ASP A 82 16.70 5.23 6.53
CA ASP A 82 17.15 6.40 5.80
C ASP A 82 16.45 6.55 4.43
N LEU A 83 16.15 7.79 4.04
CA LEU A 83 15.38 8.09 2.82
C LEU A 83 16.21 8.03 1.51
N GLY A 84 17.48 7.64 1.57
CA GLY A 84 18.44 7.76 0.46
C GLY A 84 18.25 6.77 -0.70
N GLU A 85 17.66 5.59 -0.45
CA GLU A 85 17.43 4.58 -1.48
C GLU A 85 15.99 4.64 -2.04
N PRO A 86 15.79 4.37 -3.35
CA PRO A 86 14.46 4.18 -3.91
C PRO A 86 13.71 3.06 -3.18
N PRO A 87 12.50 3.30 -2.65
CA PRO A 87 11.73 2.27 -1.97
C PRO A 87 11.03 1.33 -2.97
N VAL A 88 10.71 0.13 -2.50
CA VAL A 88 9.63 -0.67 -3.12
C VAL A 88 8.29 -0.13 -2.63
N LEU A 89 7.39 0.23 -3.53
CA LEU A 89 6.06 0.69 -3.14
C LEU A 89 5.12 -0.50 -2.98
N THR A 90 4.32 -0.49 -1.92
CA THR A 90 3.12 -1.33 -1.79
C THR A 90 1.94 -0.39 -1.69
N ILE A 91 0.97 -0.49 -2.59
CA ILE A 91 -0.18 0.42 -2.65
C ILE A 91 -1.46 -0.39 -2.53
N MET A 92 -2.43 0.16 -1.80
CA MET A 92 -3.81 -0.30 -1.83
C MET A 92 -4.72 0.88 -2.20
N SER A 93 -5.54 0.70 -3.23
CA SER A 93 -6.48 1.70 -3.73
C SER A 93 -7.88 1.12 -3.76
N LYS A 94 -8.88 1.89 -3.32
CA LYS A 94 -10.28 1.44 -3.30
C LYS A 94 -11.06 1.98 -4.47
N ALA A 95 -11.63 1.09 -5.27
CA ALA A 95 -12.53 1.44 -6.36
C ALA A 95 -13.70 0.44 -6.42
N GLN A 96 -14.90 0.95 -6.68
CA GLN A 96 -16.12 0.14 -6.78
C GLN A 96 -16.34 -0.80 -5.58
N GLY A 97 -16.00 -0.32 -4.38
CA GLY A 97 -16.12 -1.08 -3.13
C GLY A 97 -15.07 -2.17 -2.91
N ARG A 98 -14.06 -2.28 -3.79
CA ARG A 98 -13.03 -3.32 -3.76
C ARG A 98 -11.63 -2.71 -3.62
N TRP A 99 -10.76 -3.43 -2.92
CA TRP A 99 -9.34 -3.06 -2.81
C TRP A 99 -8.55 -3.64 -3.97
N TYR A 100 -7.86 -2.77 -4.69
CA TYR A 100 -6.81 -3.10 -5.64
C TYR A 100 -5.47 -3.01 -4.92
N TRP A 101 -4.68 -4.07 -4.99
CA TRP A 101 -3.35 -4.17 -4.38
C TRP A 101 -2.31 -4.10 -5.48
N LEU A 102 -1.15 -3.51 -5.22
CA LEU A 102 -0.03 -3.54 -6.15
C LEU A 102 1.31 -3.38 -5.43
N GLN A 103 2.37 -3.94 -6.01
CA GLN A 103 3.75 -3.72 -5.56
C GLN A 103 4.65 -3.29 -6.73
N LEU A 104 5.46 -2.24 -6.52
CA LEU A 104 6.28 -1.63 -7.57
C LEU A 104 7.74 -1.46 -7.16
N ALA A 105 8.62 -1.54 -8.15
CA ALA A 105 9.97 -0.98 -8.12
C ALA A 105 10.19 -0.19 -9.42
N ASP A 106 10.72 1.03 -9.33
CA ASP A 106 10.99 1.90 -10.49
C ASP A 106 9.79 2.04 -11.46
N SER A 107 8.58 2.23 -10.90
CA SER A 107 7.32 2.33 -11.65
C SER A 107 6.94 1.07 -12.47
N GLN A 108 7.59 -0.06 -12.24
CA GLN A 108 7.25 -1.35 -12.82
C GLN A 108 6.65 -2.28 -11.77
N VAL A 109 5.67 -3.09 -12.17
CA VAL A 109 4.99 -4.04 -11.26
C VAL A 109 5.93 -5.21 -10.99
N LEU A 110 6.17 -5.49 -9.71
CA LEU A 110 6.94 -6.66 -9.29
C LEU A 110 6.17 -7.95 -9.56
N GLN A 111 6.89 -9.02 -9.85
CA GLN A 111 6.33 -10.36 -9.99
C GLN A 111 6.65 -11.23 -8.77
N ASP A 112 5.75 -12.15 -8.45
CA ASP A 112 5.99 -13.19 -7.44
C ASP A 112 6.98 -14.26 -7.96
N SER A 113 7.32 -15.23 -7.11
CA SER A 113 8.25 -16.32 -7.46
C SER A 113 7.77 -17.23 -8.60
N ARG A 114 6.50 -17.12 -9.01
CA ARG A 114 5.89 -17.84 -10.14
C ARG A 114 5.79 -16.95 -11.39
N GLY A 115 6.36 -15.75 -11.37
CA GLY A 115 6.31 -14.79 -12.47
C GLY A 115 4.96 -14.10 -12.64
N ARG A 116 4.06 -14.17 -11.64
CA ARG A 116 2.76 -13.50 -11.71
C ARG A 116 2.89 -12.06 -11.21
N PRO A 117 2.31 -11.06 -11.88
CA PRO A 117 2.35 -9.69 -11.39
C PRO A 117 1.68 -9.58 -10.01
N ILE A 118 2.30 -8.82 -9.12
CA ILE A 118 1.78 -8.45 -7.81
C ILE A 118 0.92 -7.21 -8.02
N GLU A 119 -0.21 -7.38 -8.70
CA GLU A 119 -1.26 -6.37 -8.84
C GLU A 119 -2.63 -7.05 -8.95
N GLY A 120 -3.71 -6.38 -8.54
CA GLY A 120 -5.08 -6.84 -8.73
C GLY A 120 -6.01 -6.76 -7.52
N TYR A 121 -7.26 -7.18 -7.71
CA TYR A 121 -8.34 -7.13 -6.72
C TYR A 121 -8.37 -8.34 -5.75
N GLY A 122 -7.21 -8.95 -5.50
CA GLY A 122 -7.10 -10.20 -4.74
C GLY A 122 -6.89 -11.43 -5.63
N GLY A 123 -6.04 -12.34 -5.16
CA GLY A 123 -5.61 -13.54 -5.88
C GLY A 123 -4.29 -13.36 -6.64
N GLY A 124 -3.80 -14.43 -7.28
CA GLY A 124 -2.55 -14.38 -8.03
C GLY A 124 -1.36 -13.95 -7.16
N GLY A 125 -0.57 -12.98 -7.65
CA GLY A 125 0.57 -12.41 -6.93
C GLY A 125 0.20 -11.58 -5.70
N THR A 126 -1.07 -11.17 -5.55
CA THR A 126 -1.54 -10.33 -4.42
C THR A 126 -2.10 -11.12 -3.24
N THR A 127 -2.08 -12.47 -3.32
CA THR A 127 -2.71 -13.35 -2.33
C THR A 127 -2.18 -13.09 -0.91
N ALA A 128 -0.87 -12.95 -0.74
CA ALA A 128 -0.26 -12.70 0.56
C ALA A 128 -0.70 -11.34 1.18
N CYS A 129 -0.87 -10.31 0.36
CA CYS A 129 -1.37 -9.00 0.81
C CYS A 129 -2.79 -9.14 1.35
N LEU A 130 -3.69 -9.75 0.57
CA LEU A 130 -5.09 -9.90 0.96
C LEU A 130 -5.25 -10.80 2.19
N GLU A 131 -4.53 -11.93 2.25
CA GLU A 131 -4.61 -12.85 3.39
C GLU A 131 -4.21 -12.19 4.70
N CYS A 132 -3.07 -11.48 4.72
CA CYS A 132 -2.63 -10.78 5.92
C CYS A 132 -3.61 -9.66 6.32
N HIS A 133 -4.02 -8.83 5.36
CA HIS A 133 -4.92 -7.72 5.63
C HIS A 133 -6.35 -8.16 5.97
N SER A 134 -6.76 -9.37 5.59
CA SER A 134 -8.07 -9.94 5.97
C SER A 134 -8.25 -10.07 7.48
N GLN A 135 -7.16 -10.12 8.25
CA GLN A 135 -7.21 -10.09 9.72
C GLN A 135 -7.86 -8.81 10.25
N ASN A 136 -7.80 -7.70 9.50
CA ASN A 136 -8.47 -6.44 9.78
C ASN A 136 -9.69 -6.19 8.89
N ARG A 137 -10.39 -7.24 8.43
CA ARG A 137 -11.59 -7.08 7.60
C ARG A 137 -12.67 -6.18 8.23
N ARG A 138 -12.78 -6.19 9.58
CA ARG A 138 -13.72 -5.32 10.32
C ARG A 138 -13.33 -3.85 10.27
N ASN A 139 -12.09 -3.54 9.92
CA ASN A 139 -11.54 -2.20 9.76
C ASN A 139 -11.19 -1.93 8.29
N ASP A 140 -11.96 -2.55 7.38
CA ASP A 140 -11.80 -2.43 5.93
C ASP A 140 -10.37 -2.66 5.44
N PHE A 141 -9.72 -3.70 6.00
CA PHE A 141 -8.39 -4.17 5.64
C PHE A 141 -7.23 -3.22 6.03
N VAL A 142 -7.49 -2.14 6.76
CA VAL A 142 -6.47 -1.13 7.11
C VAL A 142 -5.83 -1.39 8.47
N PHE A 143 -4.52 -1.18 8.55
CA PHE A 143 -3.73 -1.06 9.78
C PHE A 143 -3.31 0.40 9.97
N GLY A 144 -2.99 0.81 11.20
CA GLY A 144 -2.46 2.16 11.52
C GLY A 144 -3.49 3.14 12.07
N HIS A 145 -4.77 2.94 11.74
CA HIS A 145 -5.91 3.64 12.36
C HIS A 145 -7.06 2.65 12.58
N ASN A 146 -7.85 2.84 13.64
CA ASN A 146 -8.98 1.97 13.97
C ASN A 146 -10.30 2.73 13.83
N PHE A 147 -10.92 2.60 12.65
CA PHE A 147 -12.24 3.14 12.33
C PHE A 147 -13.39 2.36 12.98
N SER A 148 -13.10 1.14 13.48
CA SER A 148 -14.13 0.20 13.95
C SER A 148 -14.47 0.31 15.44
N ARG A 149 -13.87 1.25 16.18
CA ARG A 149 -14.22 1.52 17.58
C ARG A 149 -14.91 2.89 17.71
N PRO A 150 -16.10 2.96 18.33
CA PRO A 150 -16.54 4.21 18.92
C PRO A 150 -15.61 4.54 20.09
N TYR A 151 -15.25 5.82 20.25
CA TYR A 151 -14.60 6.35 21.44
C TYR A 151 -15.38 5.99 22.72
#